data_AF-A0A929RWT9-F1
#
_entry.id   AF-A0A929RWT9-F1
#
_cell.length_a   1.000
_cell.length_b   1.000
_cell.length_c   1.000
_cell.angle_alpha   90.00
_cell.angle_beta   90.00
_cell.angle_gamma   90.00
#
_symmetry.space_group_name_H-M   'P 1'
#
loop_
_entity.id
_entity.type
_entity.pdbx_description
1 polymer ?
#
loop_
_entity_poly.entity_id
_entity_poly.type
_entity_poly.pdbx_seq_one_letter_code
_entity_poly.pdbx_strand_id
1 'polypeptide(L)'
;MRKFLLSLFLLISVGLNAKDYKVSTALDFIKALKPNRTVIVQGIINLSDVLENDHLCEQLDIKAYDDDLEHKSTLLRREEYDGHMLIINNMKNLTIKGEDGAAILVSPRYAYPLSFLKCNSIKLINFTAGHTDEGYCTGGVLEFKQCEDIEIDRCDLFGCGIEGITAVGTSNLVCKKSIIRDCSYSIMELRNCANMTFEDCDFYRCREYTLIAASDCTNTNFIRCRMSQNQGTLFGLNNSVITLSDCEIHHVGPIGNINIKSYPTTRFFNDEDVLEGRGFGPTGRPNLRASREDDETDEGGEEEEIEEDYYAVWDAESVEENHRKVFGNTLEDHWANVPIPLPQSEGTPNIFNLTLAFCKQWTGNDDDPRRVFFEYATGKRHMQINKDETSNISGTKSYYGDGCSINYNTKEGWLESDNNEDAKNLKAAIWNRNDRHKLLILVLEQPELEMSAMCYCYDYDPETRKLRPLPDMKEFIEMKHYGYIMLPKKGKDITLTVLAADGDVIFKWNGYSFNVKKGK
;
A
#
# COMPACT_ATOMS: atom_id res chain seq x y z
N MET A 1 41.65 0.84 -44.70
CA MET A 1 41.19 1.99 -43.90
C MET A 1 39.74 2.27 -44.26
N ARG A 2 38.83 2.03 -43.32
CA ARG A 2 37.38 1.99 -43.51
C ARG A 2 36.79 3.40 -43.58
N LYS A 3 35.92 3.58 -44.58
CA LYS A 3 34.78 4.49 -44.77
C LYS A 3 34.39 5.36 -43.56
N PHE A 4 34.23 6.66 -43.79
CA PHE A 4 33.30 7.52 -43.07
C PHE A 4 32.46 8.29 -44.11
N LEU A 5 31.22 7.84 -44.29
CA LEU A 5 30.14 8.62 -44.93
C LEU A 5 29.32 9.20 -43.77
N LEU A 6 29.34 10.52 -43.63
CA LEU A 6 28.42 11.26 -42.77
C LEU A 6 27.04 11.24 -43.47
N SER A 7 26.06 10.52 -42.91
CA SER A 7 24.65 10.74 -43.23
C SER A 7 24.03 11.55 -42.10
N LEU A 8 23.79 12.82 -42.37
CA LEU A 8 22.97 13.71 -41.56
C LEU A 8 21.49 13.34 -41.76
N PHE A 9 20.91 12.57 -40.85
CA PHE A 9 19.45 12.36 -40.80
C PHE A 9 18.81 13.57 -40.10
N LEU A 10 18.31 14.50 -40.90
CA LEU A 10 17.40 15.55 -40.46
C LEU A 10 16.00 14.90 -40.32
N LEU A 11 15.63 14.48 -39.11
CA LEU A 11 14.26 14.08 -38.78
C LEU A 11 13.39 15.34 -38.77
N ILE A 12 12.78 15.65 -39.91
CA ILE A 12 11.66 16.59 -39.97
C ILE A 12 10.46 15.83 -39.41
N SER A 13 10.12 16.09 -38.15
CA SER A 13 8.82 15.71 -37.59
C SER A 13 7.76 16.58 -38.27
N VAL A 14 7.08 16.00 -39.26
CA VAL A 14 5.85 16.58 -39.81
C VAL A 14 4.78 16.40 -38.74
N GLY A 15 4.62 17.38 -37.86
CA GLY A 15 3.45 17.46 -36.99
C GLY A 15 2.21 17.62 -37.87
N LEU A 16 1.38 16.57 -37.97
CA LEU A 16 0.00 16.77 -38.38
C LEU A 16 -0.63 17.71 -37.36
N ASN A 17 -1.08 18.89 -37.79
CA ASN A 17 -1.91 19.76 -36.96
C ASN A 17 -3.13 18.96 -36.49
N ALA A 18 -3.11 18.55 -35.23
CA ALA A 18 -4.23 17.90 -34.58
C ALA A 18 -5.40 18.88 -34.64
N LYS A 19 -6.54 18.48 -35.23
CA LYS A 19 -7.72 19.33 -35.29
C LYS A 19 -8.24 19.54 -33.86
N ASP A 20 -8.41 20.79 -33.45
CA ASP A 20 -9.03 21.11 -32.17
C ASP A 20 -10.55 20.85 -32.22
N TYR A 21 -11.06 20.11 -31.23
CA TYR A 21 -12.48 19.79 -31.08
C TYR A 21 -13.03 20.48 -29.83
N LYS A 22 -13.74 21.58 -30.03
CA LYS A 22 -14.39 22.31 -28.93
C LYS A 22 -15.66 21.59 -28.49
N VAL A 23 -15.80 21.42 -27.17
CA VAL A 23 -16.92 20.71 -26.55
C VAL A 23 -17.40 21.45 -25.32
N SER A 24 -18.70 21.49 -25.09
CA SER A 24 -19.33 22.13 -23.93
C SER A 24 -20.40 21.27 -23.27
N THR A 25 -20.52 20.00 -23.69
CA THR A 25 -21.47 19.02 -23.15
C THR A 25 -20.77 17.68 -22.97
N ALA A 26 -21.23 16.85 -22.04
CA ALA A 26 -20.67 15.52 -21.80
C ALA A 26 -20.74 14.64 -23.05
N LEU A 27 -21.86 14.72 -23.78
CA LEU A 27 -22.06 13.98 -25.01
C LEU A 27 -21.03 14.37 -26.08
N ASP A 28 -20.80 15.66 -26.29
CA ASP A 28 -19.81 16.12 -27.27
C ASP A 28 -18.38 15.81 -26.84
N PHE A 29 -18.08 15.93 -25.54
CA PHE A 29 -16.80 15.55 -24.97
C PHE A 29 -16.49 14.08 -25.26
N ILE A 30 -17.38 13.16 -24.88
CA ILE A 30 -17.17 11.73 -25.08
C ILE A 30 -17.05 11.39 -26.58
N LYS A 31 -17.89 11.97 -27.45
CA LYS A 31 -17.76 11.81 -28.91
C LYS A 31 -16.42 12.27 -29.45
N ALA A 32 -15.85 13.31 -28.83
CA ALA A 32 -14.60 13.90 -29.27
C ALA A 32 -13.38 13.06 -28.86
N LEU A 33 -13.47 12.19 -27.84
CA LEU A 33 -12.37 11.32 -27.37
C LEU A 33 -12.01 10.25 -28.41
N LYS A 34 -10.98 10.53 -29.23
CA LYS A 34 -10.35 9.56 -30.15
C LYS A 34 -8.85 9.86 -30.27
N PRO A 35 -8.05 8.96 -30.87
CA PRO A 35 -6.61 9.19 -30.98
C PRO A 35 -6.24 10.41 -31.84
N ASN A 36 -5.02 10.91 -31.66
CA ASN A 36 -4.37 11.94 -32.48
C ASN A 36 -5.15 13.27 -32.61
N ARG A 37 -5.58 13.83 -31.48
CA ARG A 37 -6.36 15.09 -31.47
C ARG A 37 -6.25 15.85 -30.16
N THR A 38 -6.72 17.09 -30.24
CA THR A 38 -6.95 17.97 -29.09
C THR A 38 -8.45 18.15 -28.89
N VAL A 39 -8.94 17.89 -27.68
CA VAL A 39 -10.30 18.20 -27.23
C VAL A 39 -10.21 19.44 -26.32
N ILE A 40 -10.96 20.48 -26.68
CA ILE A 40 -11.02 21.75 -25.96
C ILE A 40 -12.31 21.81 -25.16
N VAL A 41 -12.21 21.72 -23.83
CA VAL A 41 -13.36 21.75 -22.91
C VAL A 41 -13.74 23.19 -22.61
N GLN A 42 -15.02 23.52 -22.81
CA GLN A 42 -15.58 24.83 -22.57
C GLN A 42 -16.65 24.74 -21.47
N GLY A 43 -16.43 25.42 -20.35
CA GLY A 43 -17.34 25.40 -19.21
C GLY A 43 -17.28 24.10 -18.40
N ILE A 44 -18.35 23.82 -17.67
CA ILE A 44 -18.45 22.71 -16.73
C ILE A 44 -19.24 21.58 -17.40
N ILE A 45 -18.66 20.39 -17.42
CA ILE A 45 -19.25 19.18 -18.00
C ILE A 45 -19.36 18.11 -16.90
N ASN A 46 -20.52 17.48 -16.75
CA ASN A 46 -20.69 16.31 -15.89
C ASN A 46 -20.85 15.04 -16.75
N LEU A 47 -19.92 14.09 -16.66
CA LEU A 47 -19.94 12.87 -17.48
C LEU A 47 -21.11 11.95 -17.14
N SER A 48 -21.67 12.05 -15.93
CA SER A 48 -22.85 11.28 -15.50
C SER A 48 -24.09 11.59 -16.34
N ASP A 49 -24.15 12.76 -16.98
CA ASP A 49 -25.20 13.10 -17.96
C ASP A 49 -25.27 12.12 -19.14
N VAL A 50 -24.19 11.36 -19.38
CA VAL A 50 -24.09 10.34 -20.42
C VAL A 50 -23.94 8.95 -19.82
N LEU A 51 -23.05 8.76 -18.84
CA LEU A 51 -22.67 7.42 -18.36
C LEU A 51 -23.82 6.67 -17.69
N GLU A 52 -24.73 7.39 -17.03
CA GLU A 52 -25.94 6.84 -16.39
C GLU A 52 -27.09 6.60 -17.38
N ASN A 53 -26.87 6.81 -18.68
CA ASN A 53 -27.87 6.60 -19.71
C ASN A 53 -27.42 5.53 -20.71
N ASP A 54 -27.93 4.32 -20.54
CA ASP A 54 -27.61 3.17 -21.39
C ASP A 54 -27.80 3.45 -22.88
N HIS A 55 -28.86 4.17 -23.26
CA HIS A 55 -29.14 4.48 -24.65
C HIS A 55 -28.07 5.41 -25.26
N LEU A 56 -27.59 6.40 -24.49
CA LEU A 56 -26.50 7.27 -24.95
C LEU A 56 -25.17 6.50 -25.02
N CYS A 57 -24.89 5.64 -24.06
CA CYS A 57 -23.70 4.77 -24.06
C CYS A 57 -23.66 3.86 -25.29
N GLU A 58 -24.79 3.23 -25.63
CA GLU A 58 -24.94 2.42 -26.84
C GLU A 58 -24.71 3.23 -28.11
N GLN A 59 -25.30 4.42 -28.22
CA GLN A 59 -25.10 5.31 -29.38
C GLN A 59 -23.66 5.76 -29.56
N LEU A 60 -22.91 5.85 -28.47
CA LEU A 60 -21.50 6.24 -28.43
C LEU A 60 -20.55 5.06 -28.60
N ASP A 61 -21.09 3.85 -28.75
CA ASP A 61 -20.33 2.60 -28.82
C ASP A 61 -19.45 2.35 -27.59
N ILE A 62 -19.85 2.87 -26.42
CA ILE A 62 -19.19 2.59 -25.15
C ILE A 62 -19.55 1.15 -24.75
N LYS A 63 -18.54 0.34 -24.44
CA LYS A 63 -18.74 -1.08 -24.06
C LYS A 63 -18.62 -1.26 -22.56
N ALA A 64 -19.38 -2.21 -22.01
CA ALA A 64 -19.17 -2.64 -20.64
C ALA A 64 -17.72 -3.15 -20.46
N TYR A 65 -17.09 -2.73 -19.38
CA TYR A 65 -15.77 -3.19 -18.98
C TYR A 65 -15.91 -4.47 -18.14
N ASP A 66 -14.97 -5.39 -18.33
CA ASP A 66 -14.88 -6.69 -17.66
C ASP A 66 -13.38 -7.02 -17.54
N ASP A 67 -12.90 -7.28 -16.33
CA ASP A 67 -11.47 -7.51 -16.07
C ASP A 67 -10.93 -8.79 -16.73
N ASP A 68 -11.80 -9.75 -17.03
CA ASP A 68 -11.42 -11.03 -17.63
C ASP A 68 -11.32 -10.97 -19.16
N LEU A 69 -11.65 -9.82 -19.77
CA LEU A 69 -11.77 -9.66 -21.21
C LEU A 69 -10.73 -8.70 -21.80
N GLU A 70 -10.22 -9.07 -22.97
CA GLU A 70 -9.43 -8.15 -23.80
C GLU A 70 -10.36 -7.20 -24.58
N HIS A 71 -10.38 -5.94 -24.17
CA HIS A 71 -11.22 -4.91 -24.79
C HIS A 71 -10.57 -4.27 -26.01
N LYS A 72 -11.28 -4.31 -27.15
CA LYS A 72 -10.88 -3.63 -28.40
C LYS A 72 -11.39 -2.19 -28.51
N SER A 73 -12.46 -1.85 -27.78
CA SER A 73 -13.06 -0.53 -27.81
C SER A 73 -12.21 0.49 -27.05
N THR A 74 -12.18 1.73 -27.54
CA THR A 74 -11.41 2.82 -26.93
C THR A 74 -12.12 3.50 -25.77
N LEU A 75 -13.44 3.29 -25.64
CA LEU A 75 -14.26 3.83 -24.58
C LEU A 75 -15.00 2.66 -23.93
N LEU A 76 -14.81 2.51 -22.64
CA LEU A 76 -15.42 1.45 -21.84
C LEU A 76 -16.15 2.10 -20.65
N ARG A 77 -17.19 1.43 -20.17
CA ARG A 77 -17.98 1.84 -19.01
C ARG A 77 -17.86 0.75 -17.97
N ARG A 78 -17.39 1.10 -16.77
CA ARG A 78 -17.41 0.19 -15.62
C ARG A 78 -18.54 0.62 -14.68
N GLU A 79 -19.24 -0.37 -14.14
CA GLU A 79 -20.18 -0.20 -13.05
C GLU A 79 -19.39 -0.12 -11.74
N GLU A 80 -19.65 0.94 -10.97
CA GLU A 80 -19.13 1.19 -9.64
C GLU A 80 -20.30 1.15 -8.64
N TYR A 81 -20.03 1.22 -7.34
CA TYR A 81 -21.04 1.05 -6.30
C TYR A 81 -22.27 1.97 -6.45
N ASP A 82 -22.08 3.24 -6.83
CA ASP A 82 -23.14 4.24 -6.93
C ASP A 82 -23.28 4.89 -8.31
N GLY A 83 -22.85 4.17 -9.36
CA GLY A 83 -23.06 4.58 -10.75
C GLY A 83 -21.96 4.06 -11.67
N HIS A 84 -21.62 4.84 -12.69
CA HIS A 84 -20.70 4.38 -13.73
C HIS A 84 -19.51 5.31 -13.92
N MET A 85 -18.37 4.71 -14.28
CA MET A 85 -17.18 5.45 -14.69
C MET A 85 -16.79 5.20 -16.14
N LEU A 86 -16.14 6.20 -16.74
CA LEU A 86 -15.57 6.11 -18.08
C LEU A 86 -14.12 5.66 -18.02
N ILE A 87 -13.80 4.60 -18.76
CA ILE A 87 -12.42 4.15 -19.01
C ILE A 87 -12.05 4.46 -20.46
N ILE A 88 -11.02 5.28 -20.63
CA ILE A 88 -10.40 5.58 -21.92
C ILE A 88 -9.31 4.53 -22.15
N ASN A 89 -9.55 3.61 -23.08
CA ASN A 89 -8.71 2.43 -23.32
C ASN A 89 -7.88 2.57 -24.61
N ASN A 90 -6.60 2.18 -24.54
CA ASN A 90 -5.68 2.09 -25.68
C ASN A 90 -5.61 3.38 -26.53
N MET A 91 -5.78 4.53 -25.89
CA MET A 91 -5.79 5.84 -26.53
C MET A 91 -4.36 6.34 -26.75
N LYS A 92 -4.10 6.95 -27.91
CA LYS A 92 -2.78 7.48 -28.26
C LYS A 92 -2.84 8.92 -28.72
N ASN A 93 -1.90 9.74 -28.25
CA ASN A 93 -1.72 11.13 -28.69
C ASN A 93 -3.03 11.94 -28.56
N LEU A 94 -3.60 11.95 -27.34
CA LEU A 94 -4.81 12.69 -27.01
C LEU A 94 -4.44 13.84 -26.06
N THR A 95 -4.86 15.05 -26.42
CA THR A 95 -4.82 16.21 -25.53
C THR A 95 -6.24 16.57 -25.10
N ILE A 96 -6.48 16.67 -23.80
CA ILE A 96 -7.69 17.27 -23.22
C ILE A 96 -7.25 18.58 -22.59
N LYS A 97 -7.78 19.69 -23.09
CA LYS A 97 -7.40 21.03 -22.66
C LYS A 97 -8.63 21.86 -22.30
N GLY A 98 -8.66 22.44 -21.11
CA GLY A 98 -9.71 23.36 -20.69
C GLY A 98 -9.45 24.80 -21.14
N GLU A 99 -10.52 25.50 -21.51
CA GLU A 99 -10.56 26.98 -21.50
C GLU A 99 -10.73 27.50 -20.05
N ASP A 100 -10.70 28.82 -19.86
CA ASP A 100 -10.83 29.43 -18.54
C ASP A 100 -12.10 28.95 -17.81
N GLY A 101 -11.92 28.41 -16.60
CA GLY A 101 -13.02 27.91 -15.77
C GLY A 101 -13.58 26.56 -16.20
N ALA A 102 -12.93 25.85 -17.12
CA ALA A 102 -13.37 24.53 -17.54
C ALA A 102 -13.28 23.50 -16.40
N ALA A 103 -14.32 22.67 -16.27
CA ALA A 103 -14.33 21.55 -15.33
C ALA A 103 -14.94 20.28 -15.93
N ILE A 104 -14.42 19.12 -15.52
CA ILE A 104 -14.91 17.79 -15.87
C ILE A 104 -15.28 17.11 -14.56
N LEU A 105 -16.57 16.84 -14.38
CA LEU A 105 -17.12 16.32 -13.14
C LEU A 105 -17.81 14.97 -13.36
N VAL A 106 -18.02 14.24 -12.27
CA VAL A 106 -18.88 13.05 -12.19
C VAL A 106 -19.77 13.15 -10.95
N SER A 107 -20.92 12.49 -10.97
CA SER A 107 -21.82 12.37 -9.81
C SER A 107 -21.50 11.15 -8.93
N PRO A 108 -21.31 9.93 -9.47
CA PRO A 108 -20.97 8.77 -8.67
C PRO A 108 -19.66 8.96 -7.92
N ARG A 109 -19.68 8.72 -6.62
CA ARG A 109 -18.56 8.92 -5.69
C ARG A 109 -17.45 7.90 -5.87
N TYR A 110 -17.82 6.72 -6.37
CA TYR A 110 -16.91 5.61 -6.59
C TYR A 110 -16.27 5.69 -7.99
N ALA A 111 -16.74 6.60 -8.86
CA ALA A 111 -16.21 6.78 -10.20
C ALA A 111 -15.02 7.72 -10.25
N TYR A 112 -14.05 7.39 -11.11
CA TYR A 112 -13.01 8.34 -11.51
C TYR A 112 -13.57 9.31 -12.57
N PRO A 113 -13.44 10.64 -12.39
CA PRO A 113 -13.71 11.61 -13.44
C PRO A 113 -13.05 11.26 -14.78
N LEU A 114 -11.79 10.79 -14.74
CA LEU A 114 -11.10 10.27 -15.92
C LEU A 114 -10.21 9.06 -15.55
N SER A 115 -10.53 7.89 -16.10
CA SER A 115 -9.68 6.70 -16.04
C SER A 115 -9.04 6.40 -17.41
N PHE A 116 -7.74 6.12 -17.41
CA PHE A 116 -6.96 5.77 -18.59
C PHE A 116 -6.36 4.38 -18.44
N LEU A 117 -6.62 3.51 -19.42
CA LEU A 117 -6.09 2.15 -19.48
C LEU A 117 -5.25 1.98 -20.75
N LYS A 118 -4.01 1.51 -20.61
CA LYS A 118 -3.11 1.18 -21.74
C LYS A 118 -2.90 2.36 -22.72
N CYS A 119 -2.95 3.58 -22.21
CA CYS A 119 -2.86 4.80 -23.03
C CYS A 119 -1.40 5.28 -23.16
N ASN A 120 -1.08 5.95 -24.27
CA ASN A 120 0.24 6.53 -24.50
C ASN A 120 0.14 7.98 -25.02
N SER A 121 1.05 8.86 -24.60
CA SER A 121 1.12 10.26 -25.06
C SER A 121 -0.19 11.01 -24.76
N ILE A 122 -0.59 11.08 -23.49
CA ILE A 122 -1.80 11.77 -23.05
C ILE A 122 -1.43 13.09 -22.38
N LYS A 123 -2.16 14.15 -22.73
CA LYS A 123 -1.97 15.49 -22.15
C LYS A 123 -3.25 16.00 -21.53
N LEU A 124 -3.20 16.37 -20.26
CA LEU A 124 -4.30 16.93 -19.48
C LEU A 124 -3.91 18.34 -19.07
N ILE A 125 -4.60 19.35 -19.60
CA ILE A 125 -4.13 20.73 -19.52
C ILE A 125 -5.25 21.67 -19.08
N ASN A 126 -5.00 22.46 -18.03
CA ASN A 126 -5.81 23.65 -17.70
C ASN A 126 -7.30 23.39 -17.46
N PHE A 127 -7.65 22.38 -16.65
CA PHE A 127 -9.02 22.16 -16.20
C PHE A 127 -9.09 21.74 -14.73
N THR A 128 -10.28 21.85 -14.15
CA THR A 128 -10.60 21.29 -12.83
C THR A 128 -11.30 19.93 -13.01
N ALA A 129 -10.98 18.93 -12.20
CA ALA A 129 -11.69 17.64 -12.20
C ALA A 129 -12.02 17.17 -10.79
N GLY A 130 -13.18 16.54 -10.62
CA GLY A 130 -13.69 16.09 -9.33
C GLY A 130 -15.14 15.63 -9.33
N HIS A 131 -15.70 15.45 -8.13
CA HIS A 131 -17.06 14.95 -7.92
C HIS A 131 -18.07 16.09 -7.69
N THR A 132 -19.34 15.84 -7.97
CA THR A 132 -20.47 16.77 -7.71
C THR A 132 -21.19 16.52 -6.39
N ASP A 133 -21.25 15.27 -5.92
CA ASP A 133 -22.00 14.84 -4.73
C ASP A 133 -21.09 14.37 -3.58
N GLU A 134 -21.64 14.39 -2.35
CA GLU A 134 -20.94 14.24 -1.07
C GLU A 134 -21.03 12.82 -0.47
N GLY A 135 -20.04 12.40 0.34
CA GLY A 135 -20.07 11.16 1.15
C GLY A 135 -18.75 10.40 1.20
N TYR A 136 -18.77 9.17 1.74
CA TYR A 136 -17.65 8.23 1.68
C TYR A 136 -17.49 7.74 0.23
N CYS A 137 -16.32 7.96 -0.37
CA CYS A 137 -16.09 7.80 -1.80
C CYS A 137 -14.86 6.91 -2.04
N THR A 138 -14.97 5.85 -2.85
CA THR A 138 -13.81 4.99 -3.16
C THR A 138 -13.14 5.26 -4.52
N GLY A 139 -13.61 6.23 -5.31
CA GLY A 139 -13.01 6.58 -6.60
C GLY A 139 -11.98 7.70 -6.43
N GLY A 140 -10.80 7.61 -7.03
CA GLY A 140 -9.87 8.75 -7.14
C GLY A 140 -10.29 9.76 -8.21
N VAL A 141 -9.48 10.80 -8.47
CA VAL A 141 -9.79 11.84 -9.47
C VAL A 141 -9.27 11.47 -10.86
N LEU A 142 -8.00 11.06 -10.97
CA LEU A 142 -7.38 10.58 -12.21
C LEU A 142 -6.76 9.20 -12.01
N GLU A 143 -7.12 8.25 -12.88
CA GLU A 143 -6.54 6.90 -12.88
C GLU A 143 -5.70 6.64 -14.13
N PHE A 144 -4.51 6.06 -13.95
CA PHE A 144 -3.62 5.62 -15.03
C PHE A 144 -3.16 4.18 -14.82
N LYS A 145 -3.74 3.25 -15.57
CA LYS A 145 -3.37 1.83 -15.57
C LYS A 145 -2.59 1.50 -16.83
N GLN A 146 -1.36 1.00 -16.68
CA GLN A 146 -0.49 0.56 -17.77
C GLN A 146 -0.25 1.64 -18.83
N CYS A 147 -0.09 2.89 -18.41
CA CYS A 147 0.05 4.04 -19.30
C CYS A 147 1.51 4.48 -19.48
N GLU A 148 1.78 5.26 -20.53
CA GLU A 148 3.11 5.80 -20.81
C GLU A 148 3.03 7.23 -21.36
N ASP A 149 4.00 8.08 -21.03
CA ASP A 149 4.12 9.45 -21.53
C ASP A 149 2.87 10.31 -21.22
N ILE A 150 2.70 10.62 -19.94
CA ILE A 150 1.55 11.37 -19.43
C ILE A 150 2.00 12.77 -18.99
N GLU A 151 1.33 13.80 -19.48
CA GLU A 151 1.56 15.19 -19.10
C GLU A 151 0.29 15.77 -18.44
N ILE A 152 0.41 16.21 -17.19
CA ILE A 152 -0.62 16.95 -16.46
C ILE A 152 -0.08 18.35 -16.23
N ASP A 153 -0.73 19.39 -16.75
CA ASP A 153 -0.26 20.78 -16.63
C ASP A 153 -1.40 21.72 -16.25
N ARG A 154 -1.19 22.47 -15.16
CA ARG A 154 -2.15 23.47 -14.65
C ARG A 154 -3.54 22.91 -14.37
N CYS A 155 -3.64 21.72 -13.79
CA CYS A 155 -4.93 21.13 -13.37
C CYS A 155 -5.20 21.36 -11.89
N ASP A 156 -6.48 21.33 -11.50
CA ASP A 156 -6.94 21.31 -10.11
C ASP A 156 -7.77 20.04 -9.89
N LEU A 157 -7.19 19.08 -9.19
CA LEU A 157 -7.77 17.79 -8.87
C LEU A 157 -8.29 17.86 -7.45
N PHE A 158 -9.61 17.75 -7.30
CA PHE A 158 -10.27 17.78 -6.01
C PHE A 158 -11.34 16.71 -5.97
N GLY A 159 -11.67 16.15 -4.81
CA GLY A 159 -12.79 15.21 -4.76
C GLY A 159 -12.99 14.62 -3.38
N CYS A 160 -14.23 14.24 -3.08
CA CYS A 160 -14.54 13.43 -1.89
C CYS A 160 -13.92 12.03 -1.93
N GLY A 161 -13.31 11.66 -3.06
CA GLY A 161 -12.68 10.38 -3.40
C GLY A 161 -11.44 9.97 -2.60
N ILE A 162 -10.92 8.79 -2.91
CA ILE A 162 -9.71 8.21 -2.28
C ILE A 162 -8.49 9.08 -2.60
N GLU A 163 -8.13 9.16 -3.87
CA GLU A 163 -6.84 9.70 -4.33
C GLU A 163 -7.00 10.84 -5.32
N GLY A 164 -6.10 11.82 -5.29
CA GLY A 164 -5.97 12.76 -6.41
C GLY A 164 -5.48 12.09 -7.69
N ILE A 165 -4.46 11.23 -7.57
CA ILE A 165 -3.89 10.47 -8.69
C ILE A 165 -3.64 9.03 -8.26
N THR A 166 -4.18 8.09 -9.04
CA THR A 166 -3.92 6.65 -8.93
C THR A 166 -3.15 6.21 -10.17
N ALA A 167 -1.98 5.58 -10.00
CA ALA A 167 -1.18 5.09 -11.12
C ALA A 167 -0.65 3.68 -10.86
N VAL A 168 -0.91 2.75 -11.78
CA VAL A 168 -0.48 1.35 -11.70
C VAL A 168 0.20 0.94 -13.00
N GLY A 169 1.47 0.50 -12.94
CA GLY A 169 2.21 0.06 -14.12
C GLY A 169 2.46 1.19 -15.12
N THR A 170 2.52 2.44 -14.67
CA THR A 170 2.59 3.63 -15.53
C THR A 170 4.01 4.20 -15.55
N SER A 171 4.45 4.70 -16.71
CA SER A 171 5.79 5.29 -16.86
C SER A 171 5.80 6.66 -17.52
N ASN A 172 6.82 7.47 -17.21
CA ASN A 172 7.03 8.81 -17.75
C ASN A 172 5.82 9.76 -17.52
N LEU A 173 5.35 9.85 -16.28
CA LEU A 173 4.31 10.81 -15.90
C LEU A 173 4.95 12.09 -15.36
N VAL A 174 4.52 13.22 -15.91
CA VAL A 174 4.95 14.56 -15.49
C VAL A 174 3.73 15.39 -15.12
N CYS A 175 3.62 15.77 -13.85
CA CYS A 175 2.59 16.65 -13.33
C CYS A 175 3.21 18.00 -12.94
N LYS A 176 2.70 19.09 -13.53
CA LYS A 176 3.29 20.43 -13.44
C LYS A 176 2.26 21.47 -13.06
N LYS A 177 2.66 22.43 -12.22
CA LYS A 177 1.88 23.65 -11.92
C LYS A 177 0.44 23.32 -11.51
N SER A 178 0.23 22.18 -10.87
CA SER A 178 -1.09 21.61 -10.60
C SER A 178 -1.38 21.55 -9.11
N ILE A 179 -2.65 21.40 -8.78
CA ILE A 179 -3.15 21.32 -7.42
C ILE A 179 -3.81 19.95 -7.24
N ILE A 180 -3.49 19.27 -6.15
CA ILE A 180 -4.27 18.14 -5.63
C ILE A 180 -4.75 18.56 -4.25
N ARG A 181 -6.04 18.45 -3.97
CA ARG A 181 -6.58 18.95 -2.72
C ARG A 181 -7.86 18.27 -2.30
N ASP A 182 -8.17 18.44 -1.02
CA ASP A 182 -9.46 18.08 -0.46
C ASP A 182 -9.83 16.61 -0.76
N CYS A 183 -8.84 15.72 -0.89
CA CYS A 183 -9.02 14.27 -1.11
C CYS A 183 -9.24 13.55 0.21
N SER A 184 -10.14 12.56 0.24
CA SER A 184 -10.52 11.93 1.50
C SER A 184 -9.49 10.95 2.03
N TYR A 185 -8.73 10.22 1.19
CA TYR A 185 -7.80 9.18 1.68
C TYR A 185 -6.32 9.47 1.47
N SER A 186 -5.94 9.99 0.31
CA SER A 186 -4.55 10.30 0.02
C SER A 186 -4.39 11.33 -1.10
N ILE A 187 -3.17 11.84 -1.25
CA ILE A 187 -2.79 12.70 -2.37
C ILE A 187 -2.61 11.84 -3.63
N MET A 188 -1.92 10.70 -3.50
CA MET A 188 -1.64 9.79 -4.60
C MET A 188 -1.26 8.39 -4.16
N GLU A 189 -1.60 7.43 -5.03
CA GLU A 189 -1.13 6.05 -4.97
C GLU A 189 -0.39 5.67 -6.26
N LEU A 190 0.85 5.22 -6.11
CA LEU A 190 1.71 4.80 -7.21
C LEU A 190 2.14 3.33 -6.99
N ARG A 191 1.87 2.45 -7.95
CA ARG A 191 2.28 1.04 -7.90
C ARG A 191 2.98 0.64 -9.19
N ASN A 192 4.15 0.00 -9.10
CA ASN A 192 4.92 -0.47 -10.26
C ASN A 192 5.18 0.62 -11.31
N CYS A 193 5.48 1.86 -10.88
CA CYS A 193 5.64 3.01 -11.77
C CYS A 193 7.12 3.37 -11.99
N ALA A 194 7.40 4.09 -13.09
CA ALA A 194 8.76 4.53 -13.41
C ALA A 194 8.79 5.97 -13.95
N ASN A 195 9.78 6.76 -13.54
CA ASN A 195 9.98 8.13 -14.02
C ASN A 195 8.77 9.05 -13.76
N MET A 196 8.38 9.14 -12.50
CA MET A 196 7.28 10.00 -12.06
C MET A 196 7.84 11.34 -11.61
N THR A 197 7.34 12.46 -12.14
CA THR A 197 7.81 13.80 -11.76
C THR A 197 6.65 14.72 -11.43
N PHE A 198 6.68 15.28 -10.24
CA PHE A 198 5.79 16.33 -9.77
C PHE A 198 6.63 17.60 -9.61
N GLU A 199 6.30 18.64 -10.38
CA GLU A 199 7.09 19.87 -10.41
C GLU A 199 6.17 21.08 -10.24
N ASP A 200 6.49 21.95 -9.28
CA ASP A 200 5.67 23.12 -8.99
C ASP A 200 4.20 22.74 -8.67
N CYS A 201 3.98 21.74 -7.80
CA CYS A 201 2.63 21.30 -7.41
C CYS A 201 2.28 21.65 -5.96
N ASP A 202 1.01 21.90 -5.69
CA ASP A 202 0.45 22.09 -4.34
C ASP A 202 -0.42 20.89 -3.96
N PHE A 203 -0.17 20.32 -2.78
CA PHE A 203 -0.91 19.20 -2.21
C PHE A 203 -1.44 19.60 -0.83
N TYR A 204 -2.76 19.75 -0.68
CA TYR A 204 -3.31 20.25 0.60
C TYR A 204 -4.71 19.78 0.95
N ARG A 205 -4.98 19.68 2.26
CA ARG A 205 -6.29 19.25 2.79
C ARG A 205 -6.69 17.84 2.35
N CYS A 206 -5.72 16.98 2.09
CA CYS A 206 -5.93 15.55 1.94
C CYS A 206 -5.83 14.86 3.31
N ARG A 207 -6.61 13.80 3.58
CA ARG A 207 -6.68 13.21 4.93
C ARG A 207 -6.69 11.66 4.96
N GLU A 208 -6.82 11.10 6.17
CA GLU A 208 -7.13 9.70 6.51
C GLU A 208 -5.97 8.70 6.47
N TYR A 209 -5.37 8.40 5.32
CA TYR A 209 -4.37 7.32 5.20
C TYR A 209 -2.94 7.84 4.97
N THR A 210 -2.11 7.00 4.35
CA THR A 210 -0.83 7.43 3.81
C THR A 210 -1.06 8.31 2.59
N LEU A 211 -0.57 9.55 2.66
CA LEU A 211 -0.91 10.59 1.70
C LEU A 211 -0.15 10.45 0.38
N ILE A 212 1.13 10.09 0.43
CA ILE A 212 1.94 9.77 -0.76
C ILE A 212 2.40 8.33 -0.62
N ALA A 213 1.66 7.42 -1.25
CA ALA A 213 1.95 6.00 -1.27
C ALA A 213 2.67 5.61 -2.56
N ALA A 214 3.82 4.95 -2.44
CA ALA A 214 4.56 4.43 -3.60
C ALA A 214 5.09 3.02 -3.33
N SER A 215 4.68 2.06 -4.16
CA SER A 215 5.09 0.66 -4.12
C SER A 215 5.79 0.28 -5.42
N ASP A 216 6.98 -0.31 -5.34
CA ASP A 216 7.75 -0.78 -6.50
C ASP A 216 7.98 0.28 -7.58
N CYS A 217 8.19 1.52 -7.14
CA CYS A 217 8.35 2.68 -8.00
C CYS A 217 9.82 3.11 -8.10
N THR A 218 10.24 3.41 -9.33
CA THR A 218 11.60 3.89 -9.63
C THR A 218 11.59 5.32 -10.14
N ASN A 219 12.57 6.11 -9.70
CA ASN A 219 12.75 7.50 -10.16
C ASN A 219 11.49 8.38 -9.98
N THR A 220 11.00 8.47 -8.74
CA THR A 220 9.87 9.35 -8.38
C THR A 220 10.40 10.66 -7.77
N ASN A 221 10.03 11.79 -8.35
CA ASN A 221 10.63 13.08 -8.04
C ASN A 221 9.57 14.13 -7.71
N PHE A 222 9.80 14.86 -6.62
CA PHE A 222 9.05 16.06 -6.24
C PHE A 222 9.99 17.25 -6.25
N ILE A 223 9.64 18.28 -7.02
CA ILE A 223 10.49 19.43 -7.29
C ILE A 223 9.68 20.70 -7.05
N ARG A 224 10.08 21.53 -6.09
CA ARG A 224 9.35 22.77 -5.71
C ARG A 224 7.88 22.52 -5.40
N CYS A 225 7.57 21.36 -4.85
CA CYS A 225 6.23 21.01 -4.39
C CYS A 225 5.98 21.58 -2.99
N ARG A 226 4.69 21.80 -2.69
CA ARG A 226 4.25 22.24 -1.37
C ARG A 226 3.22 21.28 -0.82
N MET A 227 3.44 20.81 0.39
CA MET A 227 2.55 19.90 1.12
C MET A 227 2.12 20.62 2.40
N SER A 228 0.83 20.83 2.60
CA SER A 228 0.32 21.61 3.74
C SER A 228 -1.10 21.20 4.12
N GLN A 229 -1.48 21.31 5.39
CA GLN A 229 -2.85 21.06 5.82
C GLN A 229 -3.34 19.63 5.57
N ASN A 230 -2.43 18.66 5.50
CA ASN A 230 -2.80 17.26 5.25
C ASN A 230 -2.79 16.47 6.56
N GLN A 231 -3.69 15.50 6.68
CA GLN A 231 -3.85 14.71 7.91
C GLN A 231 -3.57 13.23 7.61
N GLY A 232 -2.65 12.62 8.36
CA GLY A 232 -2.24 11.22 8.13
C GLY A 232 -0.73 11.08 7.99
N THR A 233 -0.29 9.89 7.56
CA THR A 233 1.14 9.63 7.32
C THR A 233 1.56 10.23 5.99
N LEU A 234 2.55 11.11 5.96
CA LEU A 234 2.84 11.85 4.72
C LEU A 234 3.43 10.97 3.61
N PHE A 235 4.36 10.05 3.93
CA PHE A 235 5.03 9.20 2.94
C PHE A 235 5.04 7.73 3.36
N GLY A 236 4.51 6.85 2.51
CA GLY A 236 4.62 5.39 2.67
C GLY A 236 5.25 4.78 1.43
N LEU A 237 6.54 4.48 1.53
CA LEU A 237 7.34 3.96 0.44
C LEU A 237 7.63 2.47 0.64
N ASN A 238 7.16 1.62 -0.26
CA ASN A 238 7.51 0.22 -0.31
C ASN A 238 8.36 -0.05 -1.56
N ASN A 239 9.55 -0.63 -1.39
CA ASN A 239 10.50 -0.88 -2.49
C ASN A 239 10.64 0.32 -3.47
N SER A 240 10.58 1.53 -2.91
CA SER A 240 10.49 2.77 -3.67
C SER A 240 11.39 3.81 -3.05
N VAL A 241 11.99 4.64 -3.89
CA VAL A 241 12.78 5.79 -3.45
C VAL A 241 12.26 7.04 -4.14
N ILE A 242 12.06 8.09 -3.33
CA ILE A 242 11.68 9.41 -3.82
C ILE A 242 12.83 10.40 -3.71
N THR A 243 12.80 11.41 -4.56
CA THR A 243 13.62 12.62 -4.43
C THR A 243 12.72 13.79 -4.05
N LEU A 244 13.12 14.58 -3.05
CA LEU A 244 12.53 15.88 -2.74
C LEU A 244 13.57 16.97 -3.02
N SER A 245 13.26 17.92 -3.91
CA SER A 245 14.14 19.03 -4.27
C SER A 245 13.41 20.36 -4.14
N ASP A 246 13.94 21.27 -3.31
CA ASP A 246 13.36 22.59 -3.05
C ASP A 246 11.87 22.57 -2.63
N CYS A 247 11.43 21.50 -1.98
CA CYS A 247 10.05 21.37 -1.51
C CYS A 247 9.82 22.12 -0.19
N GLU A 248 8.56 22.42 0.09
CA GLU A 248 8.10 23.04 1.33
C GLU A 248 7.01 22.16 1.95
N ILE A 249 7.27 21.64 3.15
CA ILE A 249 6.38 20.70 3.85
C ILE A 249 5.97 21.32 5.17
N HIS A 250 4.66 21.53 5.35
CA HIS A 250 4.00 21.93 6.58
C HIS A 250 3.11 20.75 7.01
N HIS A 251 3.52 20.02 8.04
CA HIS A 251 2.82 18.80 8.46
C HIS A 251 2.99 18.55 9.95
N VAL A 252 1.88 18.30 10.64
CA VAL A 252 1.82 17.80 12.01
C VAL A 252 1.37 16.35 11.99
N GLY A 253 2.27 15.44 12.34
CA GLY A 253 1.96 14.01 12.40
C GLY A 253 3.10 13.15 11.86
N PRO A 254 2.82 11.86 11.60
CA PRO A 254 3.82 10.95 11.07
C PRO A 254 4.27 11.40 9.68
N ILE A 255 5.58 11.54 9.51
CA ILE A 255 6.19 11.74 8.18
C ILE A 255 6.20 10.44 7.38
N GLY A 256 6.19 9.31 8.07
CA GLY A 256 6.30 7.98 7.49
C GLY A 256 7.75 7.56 7.27
N ASN A 257 7.99 6.67 6.31
CA ASN A 257 9.23 5.89 6.25
C ASN A 257 10.36 6.54 5.44
N ILE A 258 10.44 7.88 5.46
CA ILE A 258 11.53 8.65 4.90
C ILE A 258 12.28 9.44 5.96
N ASN A 259 13.56 9.74 5.69
CA ASN A 259 14.33 10.67 6.51
C ASN A 259 14.39 12.04 5.83
N ILE A 260 13.62 13.01 6.32
CA ILE A 260 13.58 14.38 5.77
C ILE A 260 14.97 15.03 5.73
N LYS A 261 15.86 14.70 6.67
CA LYS A 261 17.22 15.25 6.71
C LYS A 261 18.08 14.82 5.52
N SER A 262 17.67 13.78 4.79
CA SER A 262 18.31 13.36 3.54
C SER A 262 18.04 14.33 2.38
N TYR A 263 17.14 15.31 2.55
CA TYR A 263 16.73 16.26 1.51
C TYR A 263 17.03 17.71 1.94
N PRO A 264 18.29 18.16 1.91
CA PRO A 264 18.71 19.44 2.53
C PRO A 264 18.14 20.69 1.86
N THR A 265 17.66 20.59 0.62
CA THR A 265 16.98 21.69 -0.10
C THR A 265 15.51 21.80 0.29
N THR A 266 14.94 20.77 0.91
CA THR A 266 13.54 20.71 1.30
C THR A 266 13.39 21.28 2.71
N ARG A 267 12.42 22.19 2.87
CA ARG A 267 12.10 22.77 4.17
C ARG A 267 10.95 22.01 4.79
N PHE A 268 11.07 21.74 6.07
CA PHE A 268 10.05 21.11 6.87
C PHE A 268 9.69 22.01 8.04
N PHE A 269 8.40 22.22 8.20
CA PHE A 269 7.79 22.98 9.28
C PHE A 269 6.75 22.08 9.96
N ASN A 270 6.82 22.02 11.29
CA ASN A 270 5.88 21.25 12.10
C ASN A 270 4.70 22.15 12.50
N ASP A 271 3.87 22.47 11.53
CA ASP A 271 2.67 23.32 11.66
C ASP A 271 1.62 22.92 10.61
N GLU A 272 0.45 23.54 10.71
CA GLU A 272 -0.69 23.36 9.81
C GLU A 272 -1.05 24.67 9.11
N ASP A 273 -0.05 25.49 8.78
CA ASP A 273 -0.25 26.84 8.28
C ASP A 273 -1.08 26.87 6.99
N VAL A 274 -1.99 27.84 6.90
CA VAL A 274 -2.72 28.14 5.68
C VAL A 274 -1.81 28.98 4.78
N LEU A 275 -1.41 28.41 3.65
CA LEU A 275 -0.45 29.06 2.76
C LEU A 275 -1.13 29.75 1.59
N GLU A 276 -0.65 30.94 1.23
CA GLU A 276 -1.17 31.67 0.06
C GLU A 276 -0.97 30.86 -1.23
N GLY A 277 -1.92 30.97 -2.17
CA GLY A 277 -1.85 30.24 -3.44
C GLY A 277 -0.70 30.72 -4.33
N ARG A 278 0.02 29.79 -4.97
CA ARG A 278 1.18 30.08 -5.84
C ARG A 278 0.82 30.43 -7.29
N GLY A 279 -0.46 30.63 -7.59
CA GLY A 279 -0.95 30.82 -8.96
C GLY A 279 -0.92 29.54 -9.83
N PHE A 280 -0.84 28.38 -9.17
CA PHE A 280 -0.92 27.06 -9.79
C PHE A 280 -2.37 26.64 -10.01
N GLY A 281 -2.59 25.60 -10.80
CA GLY A 281 -3.90 25.14 -11.25
C GLY A 281 -4.44 25.93 -12.46
N PRO A 282 -5.68 25.67 -12.86
CA PRO A 282 -6.24 26.13 -14.12
C PRO A 282 -6.54 27.63 -14.09
N THR A 283 -6.49 28.26 -15.27
CA THR A 283 -7.00 29.63 -15.42
C THR A 283 -8.51 29.66 -15.21
N GLY A 284 -9.01 30.71 -14.57
CA GLY A 284 -10.44 30.86 -14.26
C GLY A 284 -10.99 29.79 -13.31
N ARG A 285 -10.12 29.09 -12.55
CA ARG A 285 -10.47 28.01 -11.61
C ARG A 285 -11.82 28.27 -10.92
N PRO A 286 -12.85 27.44 -11.18
CA PRO A 286 -14.16 27.63 -10.58
C PRO A 286 -14.08 27.41 -9.06
N ASN A 287 -14.95 28.07 -8.30
CA ASN A 287 -15.05 27.88 -6.85
C ASN A 287 -15.80 26.57 -6.54
N LEU A 288 -15.17 25.45 -6.85
CA LEU A 288 -15.64 24.11 -6.53
C LEU A 288 -14.92 23.64 -5.26
N ARG A 289 -15.67 23.11 -4.30
CA ARG A 289 -15.14 22.56 -3.05
C ARG A 289 -15.60 21.12 -2.94
N ALA A 290 -14.73 20.23 -2.44
CA ALA A 290 -15.23 19.04 -1.79
C ALA A 290 -15.83 19.51 -0.45
N SER A 291 -17.00 18.99 -0.06
CA SER A 291 -17.61 19.37 1.21
C SER A 291 -16.71 18.94 2.38
N ARG A 292 -16.63 19.80 3.39
CA ARG A 292 -16.12 19.44 4.71
C ARG A 292 -17.34 18.96 5.49
N GLU A 293 -17.34 17.71 5.94
CA GLU A 293 -18.14 17.40 7.12
C GLU A 293 -17.53 18.23 8.26
N ASP A 294 -18.29 19.22 8.71
CA ASP A 294 -18.02 19.94 9.95
C ASP A 294 -18.13 18.94 11.10
N ASP A 295 -17.26 19.11 12.10
CA ASP A 295 -17.28 18.40 13.38
C ASP A 295 -18.69 18.47 14.04
N GLU A 296 -19.55 17.49 13.78
CA GLU A 296 -20.66 17.17 14.67
C GLU A 296 -20.55 15.70 15.11
N THR A 297 -20.31 15.56 16.40
CA THR A 297 -20.52 14.35 17.18
C THR A 297 -21.90 13.78 16.87
N ASP A 298 -21.96 12.62 16.21
CA ASP A 298 -23.13 11.76 16.31
C ASP A 298 -22.71 10.37 16.78
N GLU A 299 -23.13 10.06 18.01
CA GLU A 299 -23.10 8.74 18.59
C GLU A 299 -24.17 7.89 17.88
N GLY A 300 -23.74 6.77 17.29
CA GLY A 300 -24.64 5.67 16.93
C GLY A 300 -25.08 5.62 15.48
N GLY A 301 -24.34 4.86 14.68
CA GLY A 301 -24.79 4.28 13.43
C GLY A 301 -24.24 2.86 13.37
N GLU A 302 -25.11 1.88 13.15
CA GLU A 302 -24.82 0.46 13.18
C GLU A 302 -23.68 0.09 12.21
N GLU A 303 -22.71 -0.68 12.70
CA GLU A 303 -21.73 -1.40 11.89
C GLU A 303 -22.50 -2.42 11.01
N GLU A 304 -22.85 -2.02 9.79
CA GLU A 304 -23.21 -2.98 8.76
C GLU A 304 -21.96 -3.35 7.96
N GLU A 305 -21.60 -4.62 8.14
CA GLU A 305 -20.59 -5.38 7.42
C GLU A 305 -20.67 -5.10 5.90
N ILE A 306 -19.67 -4.39 5.38
CA ILE A 306 -19.38 -4.41 3.95
C ILE A 306 -18.42 -5.57 3.74
N GLU A 307 -18.87 -6.55 2.96
CA GLU A 307 -18.11 -7.75 2.57
C GLU A 307 -16.71 -7.38 2.07
N GLU A 308 -15.77 -7.54 2.98
CA GLU A 308 -14.34 -7.59 2.77
C GLU A 308 -14.00 -8.82 1.92
N ASP A 309 -13.89 -8.66 0.59
CA ASP A 309 -13.01 -9.51 -0.22
C ASP A 309 -11.53 -9.17 0.05
N TYR A 310 -11.18 -9.09 1.34
CA TYR A 310 -9.89 -8.68 1.90
C TYR A 310 -8.95 -9.86 2.11
N TYR A 311 -9.08 -10.88 1.28
CA TYR A 311 -8.03 -11.88 1.13
C TYR A 311 -7.23 -11.49 -0.10
N ALA A 312 -6.09 -10.81 0.12
CA ALA A 312 -5.00 -10.88 -0.83
C ALA A 312 -4.81 -12.37 -1.17
N VAL A 313 -5.07 -12.75 -2.42
CA VAL A 313 -4.89 -14.13 -2.89
C VAL A 313 -3.45 -14.50 -2.56
N TRP A 314 -3.28 -15.35 -1.54
CA TRP A 314 -1.98 -15.76 -1.06
C TRP A 314 -1.20 -16.38 -2.22
N ASP A 315 -0.18 -15.66 -2.70
CA ASP A 315 0.71 -16.16 -3.73
C ASP A 315 1.96 -16.76 -3.08
N ALA A 316 2.03 -18.09 -3.13
CA ALA A 316 3.14 -18.88 -2.62
C ALA A 316 4.50 -18.44 -3.18
N GLU A 317 4.53 -17.90 -4.41
CA GLU A 317 5.76 -17.46 -5.08
C GLU A 317 6.30 -16.14 -4.50
N SER A 318 5.49 -15.38 -3.77
CA SER A 318 5.83 -14.06 -3.22
C SER A 318 6.16 -14.06 -1.71
N VAL A 319 6.01 -15.19 -1.01
CA VAL A 319 6.09 -15.25 0.46
C VAL A 319 7.41 -14.69 1.02
N GLU A 320 8.55 -15.04 0.41
CA GLU A 320 9.85 -14.52 0.85
C GLU A 320 9.99 -13.02 0.62
N GLU A 321 9.48 -12.51 -0.49
CA GLU A 321 9.50 -11.09 -0.82
C GLU A 321 8.60 -10.28 0.14
N ASN A 322 7.38 -10.76 0.39
CA ASN A 322 6.47 -10.13 1.35
C ASN A 322 7.04 -10.21 2.77
N HIS A 323 7.65 -11.33 3.15
CA HIS A 323 8.30 -11.47 4.45
C HIS A 323 9.45 -10.48 4.65
N ARG A 324 10.26 -10.30 3.61
CA ARG A 324 11.33 -9.31 3.55
C ARG A 324 10.80 -7.88 3.65
N LYS A 325 9.70 -7.57 2.96
CA LYS A 325 9.00 -6.29 3.03
C LYS A 325 8.48 -5.99 4.43
N VAL A 326 7.86 -6.98 5.08
CA VAL A 326 7.16 -6.80 6.36
C VAL A 326 8.12 -6.83 7.55
N PHE A 327 9.02 -7.82 7.61
CA PHE A 327 9.90 -8.08 8.76
C PHE A 327 11.37 -7.71 8.51
N GLY A 328 11.70 -7.20 7.33
CA GLY A 328 13.04 -6.76 6.96
C GLY A 328 14.00 -7.89 6.56
N ASN A 329 15.01 -7.52 5.77
CA ASN A 329 15.88 -8.50 5.09
C ASN A 329 16.99 -9.06 5.99
N THR A 330 17.37 -8.35 7.05
CA THR A 330 18.54 -8.69 7.86
C THR A 330 18.41 -10.04 8.58
N LEU A 331 17.20 -10.38 9.01
CA LEU A 331 16.93 -11.68 9.61
C LEU A 331 17.06 -12.77 8.54
N GLU A 332 16.40 -12.64 7.39
CA GLU A 332 16.49 -13.63 6.30
C GLU A 332 17.92 -13.84 5.79
N ASP A 333 18.68 -12.76 5.59
CA ASP A 333 20.00 -12.83 4.97
C ASP A 333 21.07 -13.47 5.87
N HIS A 334 20.84 -13.49 7.19
CA HIS A 334 21.89 -13.84 8.15
C HIS A 334 21.50 -14.91 9.15
N TRP A 335 20.21 -15.18 9.36
CA TRP A 335 19.70 -16.08 10.38
C TRP A 335 20.42 -17.44 10.40
N ALA A 336 20.55 -18.07 9.23
CA ALA A 336 21.08 -19.43 9.10
C ALA A 336 22.52 -19.59 9.62
N ASN A 337 23.28 -18.49 9.70
CA ASN A 337 24.70 -18.50 10.00
C ASN A 337 25.07 -17.80 11.33
N VAL A 338 24.07 -17.33 12.10
CA VAL A 338 24.30 -16.54 13.31
C VAL A 338 23.76 -17.26 14.55
N PRO A 339 24.62 -17.99 15.29
CA PRO A 339 24.27 -18.53 16.59
C PRO A 339 24.05 -17.42 17.62
N ILE A 340 23.02 -17.58 18.46
CA ILE A 340 22.69 -16.58 19.49
C ILE A 340 23.17 -17.11 20.86
N PRO A 341 24.07 -16.37 21.56
CA PRO A 341 24.49 -16.75 22.90
C PRO A 341 23.43 -16.40 23.95
N LEU A 342 23.27 -17.27 24.96
CA LEU A 342 22.43 -17.02 26.13
C LEU A 342 23.31 -16.87 27.38
N PRO A 343 23.54 -15.63 27.87
CA PRO A 343 24.37 -15.41 29.06
C PRO A 343 23.90 -16.21 30.28
N GLN A 344 24.83 -16.57 31.16
CA GLN A 344 24.47 -17.27 32.41
C GLN A 344 23.53 -16.46 33.30
N SER A 345 23.61 -15.12 33.23
CA SER A 345 22.72 -14.20 33.95
C SER A 345 21.24 -14.35 33.60
N GLU A 346 20.90 -14.98 32.47
CA GLU A 346 19.50 -15.21 32.05
C GLU A 346 18.91 -16.52 32.62
N GLY A 347 19.65 -17.23 33.47
CA GLY A 347 19.14 -18.36 34.25
C GLY A 347 18.82 -19.61 33.42
N THR A 348 17.83 -20.39 33.89
CA THR A 348 17.39 -21.63 33.25
C THR A 348 16.61 -21.32 31.95
N PRO A 349 17.02 -21.88 30.81
CA PRO A 349 16.35 -21.67 29.52
C PRO A 349 14.87 -22.10 29.55
N ASN A 350 14.00 -21.19 29.17
CA ASN A 350 12.56 -21.36 29.01
C ASN A 350 12.09 -20.54 27.80
N ILE A 351 10.79 -20.58 27.48
CA ILE A 351 10.28 -19.88 26.28
C ILE A 351 10.57 -18.38 26.32
N PHE A 352 10.47 -17.74 27.49
CA PHE A 352 10.59 -16.30 27.62
C PHE A 352 12.02 -15.80 27.33
N ASN A 353 13.03 -16.38 27.97
CA ASN A 353 14.42 -15.92 27.78
C ASN A 353 15.01 -16.34 26.43
N LEU A 354 14.59 -17.49 25.88
CA LEU A 354 15.03 -17.89 24.55
C LEU A 354 14.42 -17.02 23.44
N THR A 355 13.12 -16.70 23.52
CA THR A 355 12.51 -15.74 22.59
C THR A 355 13.11 -14.34 22.76
N LEU A 356 13.46 -13.95 23.99
CA LEU A 356 14.11 -12.65 24.23
C LEU A 356 15.50 -12.58 23.59
N ALA A 357 16.28 -13.67 23.67
CA ALA A 357 17.57 -13.75 23.01
C ALA A 357 17.43 -13.59 21.48
N PHE A 358 16.41 -14.22 20.88
CA PHE A 358 16.07 -14.03 19.47
C PHE A 358 15.74 -12.57 19.15
N CYS A 359 14.81 -11.95 19.89
CA CYS A 359 14.39 -10.57 19.64
C CYS A 359 15.51 -9.55 19.92
N LYS A 360 16.45 -9.85 20.81
CA LYS A 360 17.66 -9.02 21.01
C LYS A 360 18.59 -9.04 19.79
N GLN A 361 18.74 -10.20 19.16
CA GLN A 361 19.58 -10.35 17.97
C GLN A 361 18.89 -9.77 16.73
N TRP A 362 17.57 -9.93 16.65
CA TRP A 362 16.73 -9.56 15.53
C TRP A 362 15.56 -8.71 16.03
N THR A 363 15.81 -7.45 16.37
CA THR A 363 14.80 -6.64 17.07
C THR A 363 13.65 -6.16 16.19
N GLY A 364 13.85 -6.05 14.88
CA GLY A 364 12.85 -5.46 13.99
C GLY A 364 12.72 -3.95 14.16
N ASN A 365 11.84 -3.34 13.37
CA ASN A 365 11.57 -1.89 13.38
C ASN A 365 10.64 -1.48 14.52
N ASP A 366 10.30 -0.19 14.62
CA ASP A 366 9.22 0.28 15.49
C ASP A 366 7.93 -0.52 15.20
N ASP A 367 7.21 -0.90 16.25
CA ASP A 367 5.94 -1.66 16.22
C ASP A 367 6.01 -3.09 15.63
N ASP A 368 7.21 -3.59 15.32
CA ASP A 368 7.45 -5.00 15.04
C ASP A 368 7.20 -5.87 16.28
N PRO A 369 6.52 -7.02 16.17
CA PRO A 369 6.22 -7.88 17.33
C PRO A 369 7.47 -8.36 18.08
N ARG A 370 8.64 -8.47 17.41
CA ARG A 370 9.93 -8.75 18.06
C ARG A 370 10.36 -7.60 18.96
N ARG A 371 10.19 -6.36 18.49
CA ARG A 371 10.55 -5.16 19.22
C ARG A 371 9.62 -4.93 20.40
N VAL A 372 8.32 -5.11 20.19
CA VAL A 372 7.30 -5.06 21.23
C VAL A 372 7.67 -6.00 22.37
N PHE A 373 7.96 -7.28 22.06
CA PHE A 373 8.37 -8.24 23.08
C PHE A 373 9.68 -7.85 23.76
N PHE A 374 10.69 -7.43 22.99
CA PHE A 374 11.98 -7.00 23.54
C PHE A 374 11.84 -5.82 24.52
N GLU A 375 11.06 -4.80 24.16
CA GLU A 375 10.85 -3.62 24.98
C GLU A 375 10.07 -3.97 26.26
N TYR A 376 9.04 -4.79 26.16
CA TYR A 376 8.30 -5.29 27.32
C TYR A 376 9.22 -6.10 28.25
N ALA A 377 9.93 -7.10 27.71
CA ALA A 377 10.78 -7.99 28.49
C ALA A 377 11.99 -7.27 29.14
N THR A 378 12.39 -6.12 28.61
CA THR A 378 13.45 -5.27 29.17
C THR A 378 12.94 -4.10 30.02
N GLY A 379 11.62 -3.99 30.19
CA GLY A 379 10.99 -2.91 30.99
C GLY A 379 11.00 -1.54 30.33
N LYS A 380 11.29 -1.47 29.02
CA LYS A 380 11.21 -0.24 28.23
C LYS A 380 9.77 0.09 27.81
N ARG A 381 8.93 -0.94 27.64
CA ARG A 381 7.50 -0.80 27.37
C ARG A 381 6.70 -1.25 28.59
N HIS A 382 5.75 -0.42 29.01
CA HIS A 382 4.85 -0.73 30.12
C HIS A 382 3.53 -1.25 29.55
N MET A 383 3.15 -2.46 29.95
CA MET A 383 1.88 -3.07 29.53
C MET A 383 1.05 -3.43 30.75
N GLN A 384 -0.27 -3.32 30.63
CA GLN A 384 -1.21 -3.62 31.69
C GLN A 384 -1.57 -5.10 31.67
N ILE A 385 -1.94 -5.66 32.82
CA ILE A 385 -2.46 -7.03 32.88
C ILE A 385 -3.83 -7.02 32.21
N ASN A 386 -3.99 -7.82 31.16
CA ASN A 386 -5.30 -8.02 30.56
C ASN A 386 -6.13 -8.93 31.46
N LYS A 387 -7.20 -8.39 32.06
CA LYS A 387 -8.09 -9.14 32.96
C LYS A 387 -9.27 -9.77 32.23
N ASP A 388 -9.54 -9.31 31.02
CA ASP A 388 -10.70 -9.69 30.21
C ASP A 388 -10.33 -10.82 29.22
N GLU A 389 -9.08 -10.88 28.76
CA GLU A 389 -8.53 -12.05 28.07
C GLU A 389 -8.12 -13.15 29.05
N THR A 390 -9.06 -14.03 29.38
CA THR A 390 -8.72 -15.26 30.10
C THR A 390 -8.34 -16.35 29.10
N SER A 391 -7.05 -16.59 28.90
CA SER A 391 -6.59 -17.82 28.25
C SER A 391 -7.15 -19.04 29.00
N ASN A 392 -7.76 -19.96 28.27
CA ASN A 392 -8.27 -21.23 28.83
C ASN A 392 -7.16 -22.16 29.37
N ILE A 393 -5.89 -21.74 29.27
CA ILE A 393 -4.73 -22.47 29.75
C ILE A 393 -4.29 -21.87 31.08
N SER A 394 -4.37 -22.68 32.14
CA SER A 394 -3.98 -22.26 33.49
C SER A 394 -2.51 -21.84 33.55
N GLY A 395 -2.24 -20.71 34.20
CA GLY A 395 -0.89 -20.16 34.38
C GLY A 395 -0.37 -19.32 33.21
N THR A 396 -1.20 -19.08 32.18
CA THR A 396 -0.90 -18.08 31.14
C THR A 396 -0.88 -16.68 31.75
N LYS A 397 0.08 -15.89 31.30
CA LYS A 397 0.16 -14.47 31.62
C LYS A 397 -0.13 -13.67 30.35
N SER A 398 -1.01 -12.69 30.49
CA SER A 398 -1.54 -11.88 29.39
C SER A 398 -1.40 -10.41 29.72
N TYR A 399 -0.81 -9.66 28.80
CA TYR A 399 -0.53 -8.24 28.93
C TYR A 399 -0.97 -7.52 27.67
N TYR A 400 -1.50 -6.31 27.83
CA TYR A 400 -1.99 -5.47 26.74
C TYR A 400 -1.56 -4.02 26.92
N GLY A 401 -1.32 -3.32 25.82
CA GLY A 401 -1.05 -1.89 25.80
C GLY A 401 -0.63 -1.43 24.40
N ASP A 402 -1.06 -0.22 24.01
CA ASP A 402 -0.72 0.42 22.74
C ASP A 402 -1.02 -0.49 21.53
N GLY A 403 -2.24 -1.02 21.43
CA GLY A 403 -2.65 -1.91 20.34
C GLY A 403 -1.99 -3.31 20.35
N CYS A 404 -1.03 -3.55 21.24
CA CYS A 404 -0.24 -4.77 21.28
C CYS A 404 -0.61 -5.70 22.44
N SER A 405 -0.41 -7.01 22.25
CA SER A 405 -0.58 -8.03 23.29
C SER A 405 0.64 -8.92 23.45
N ILE A 406 0.91 -9.34 24.68
CA ILE A 406 1.92 -10.35 25.00
C ILE A 406 1.29 -11.43 25.87
N ASN A 407 1.29 -12.64 25.33
CA ASN A 407 0.69 -13.82 25.95
C ASN A 407 1.71 -14.92 26.06
N TYR A 408 1.93 -15.48 27.26
CA TYR A 408 2.87 -16.60 27.38
C TYR A 408 2.59 -17.52 28.55
N ASN A 409 3.05 -18.76 28.41
CA ASN A 409 3.02 -19.75 29.46
C ASN A 409 4.38 -20.47 29.53
N THR A 410 5.18 -20.16 30.55
CA THR A 410 6.52 -20.74 30.70
C THR A 410 6.51 -22.23 31.03
N LYS A 411 5.40 -22.76 31.55
CA LYS A 411 5.26 -24.17 31.91
C LYS A 411 4.89 -25.01 30.69
N GLU A 412 3.89 -24.55 29.92
CA GLU A 412 3.46 -25.20 28.68
C GLU A 412 4.42 -24.90 27.51
N GLY A 413 5.22 -23.84 27.61
CA GLY A 413 6.35 -23.59 26.73
C GLY A 413 6.00 -22.82 25.45
N TRP A 414 5.04 -21.90 25.50
CA TRP A 414 4.65 -21.06 24.36
C TRP A 414 4.58 -19.58 24.71
N LEU A 415 4.69 -18.74 23.69
CA LEU A 415 4.67 -17.29 23.78
C LEU A 415 4.16 -16.67 22.48
N GLU A 416 3.38 -15.60 22.59
CA GLU A 416 2.88 -14.78 21.50
C GLU A 416 3.12 -13.31 21.84
N SER A 417 3.55 -12.55 20.85
CA SER A 417 3.64 -11.10 20.88
C SER A 417 2.98 -10.59 19.62
N ASP A 418 1.87 -9.91 19.75
CA ASP A 418 1.01 -9.53 18.63
C ASP A 418 0.89 -8.02 18.59
N ASN A 419 1.04 -7.45 17.40
CA ASN A 419 0.63 -6.10 17.08
C ASN A 419 -0.72 -6.23 16.36
N ASN A 420 -1.81 -5.91 17.05
CA ASN A 420 -3.16 -6.08 16.54
C ASN A 420 -3.57 -4.96 15.57
N GLU A 421 -2.85 -3.83 15.54
CA GLU A 421 -3.11 -2.73 14.60
C GLU A 421 -2.59 -3.06 13.20
N ASP A 422 -1.40 -3.69 13.13
CA ASP A 422 -0.75 -4.08 11.86
C ASP A 422 -0.98 -5.56 11.48
N ALA A 423 -1.73 -6.30 12.32
CA ALA A 423 -1.89 -7.74 12.25
C ALA A 423 -0.54 -8.49 12.12
N LYS A 424 0.50 -8.08 12.84
CA LYS A 424 1.83 -8.71 12.81
C LYS A 424 2.10 -9.48 14.09
N ASN A 425 2.43 -10.75 13.97
CA ASN A 425 2.53 -11.66 15.10
C ASN A 425 3.90 -12.33 15.17
N LEU A 426 4.41 -12.48 16.40
CA LEU A 426 5.52 -13.36 16.74
C LEU A 426 4.98 -14.48 17.64
N LYS A 427 4.94 -15.70 17.11
CA LYS A 427 4.57 -16.89 17.87
C LYS A 427 5.80 -17.73 18.14
N ALA A 428 5.93 -18.30 19.34
CA ALA A 428 7.07 -19.12 19.72
C ALA A 428 6.65 -20.31 20.57
N ALA A 429 7.33 -21.44 20.37
CA ALA A 429 7.16 -22.63 21.19
C ALA A 429 8.50 -23.36 21.43
N ILE A 430 8.56 -24.10 22.54
CA ILE A 430 9.77 -24.83 22.96
C ILE A 430 9.49 -26.30 23.25
N TRP A 431 10.38 -27.16 22.77
CA TRP A 431 10.37 -28.61 23.04
C TRP A 431 11.62 -29.04 23.76
N ASN A 432 11.48 -29.93 24.74
CA ASN A 432 12.61 -30.63 25.35
C ASN A 432 12.98 -31.83 24.48
N ARG A 433 14.23 -31.87 24.02
CA ARG A 433 14.80 -32.99 23.27
C ARG A 433 15.35 -34.04 24.25
N ASN A 434 15.37 -35.29 23.83
CA ASN A 434 15.83 -36.42 24.66
C ASN A 434 17.34 -36.36 24.97
N ASP A 435 18.12 -35.60 24.20
CA ASP A 435 19.55 -35.35 24.35
C ASP A 435 19.87 -34.20 25.34
N ARG A 436 18.86 -33.69 26.06
CA ARG A 436 18.90 -32.52 26.96
C ARG A 436 18.92 -31.16 26.25
N HIS A 437 19.02 -31.12 24.92
CA HIS A 437 18.84 -29.89 24.17
C HIS A 437 17.38 -29.41 24.21
N LYS A 438 17.15 -28.18 23.76
CA LYS A 438 15.80 -27.67 23.55
C LYS A 438 15.65 -27.21 22.11
N LEU A 439 14.53 -27.53 21.48
CA LEU A 439 14.16 -26.97 20.19
C LEU A 439 13.31 -25.73 20.43
N LEU A 440 13.70 -24.60 19.89
CA LEU A 440 12.90 -23.38 19.82
C LEU A 440 12.42 -23.20 18.38
N ILE A 441 11.12 -22.99 18.18
CA ILE A 441 10.58 -22.57 16.89
C ILE A 441 9.87 -21.24 17.11
N LEU A 442 10.16 -20.29 16.25
CA LEU A 442 9.46 -19.02 16.16
C LEU A 442 8.79 -18.91 14.80
N VAL A 443 7.63 -18.29 14.74
CA VAL A 443 6.90 -17.95 13.51
C VAL A 443 6.68 -16.45 13.56
N LEU A 444 7.13 -15.76 12.52
CA LEU A 444 6.73 -14.39 12.23
C LEU A 444 5.69 -14.44 11.13
N GLU A 445 4.56 -13.79 11.34
CA GLU A 445 3.48 -13.77 10.36
C GLU A 445 2.72 -12.45 10.36
N GLN A 446 2.24 -12.07 9.17
CA GLN A 446 1.24 -11.04 8.94
C GLN A 446 0.07 -11.71 8.19
N PRO A 447 -0.98 -12.18 8.89
CA PRO A 447 -2.16 -12.78 8.28
C PRO A 447 -2.95 -11.86 7.34
N GLU A 448 -2.78 -10.55 7.44
CA GLU A 448 -3.46 -9.55 6.61
C GLU A 448 -2.46 -8.84 5.69
N LEU A 449 -2.93 -8.12 4.66
CA LEU A 449 -2.10 -7.26 3.80
C LEU A 449 -0.90 -7.99 3.13
N GLU A 450 -1.14 -8.70 2.02
CA GLU A 450 -0.11 -9.48 1.30
C GLU A 450 0.53 -10.59 2.17
N MET A 451 -0.32 -11.41 2.79
CA MET A 451 -0.01 -12.54 3.67
C MET A 451 1.45 -13.00 3.66
N SER A 452 2.11 -12.87 4.80
CA SER A 452 3.49 -13.29 4.99
C SER A 452 3.63 -14.19 6.21
N ALA A 453 4.31 -15.32 6.11
CA ALA A 453 4.61 -16.16 7.27
C ALA A 453 5.88 -16.99 7.05
N MET A 454 6.81 -16.90 7.99
CA MET A 454 8.04 -17.72 8.00
C MET A 454 8.37 -18.23 9.40
N CYS A 455 8.98 -19.42 9.43
CA CYS A 455 9.46 -20.02 10.67
C CYS A 455 10.98 -19.97 10.81
N TYR A 456 11.44 -20.00 12.06
CA TYR A 456 12.85 -20.02 12.43
C TYR A 456 13.07 -21.05 13.52
N CYS A 457 13.94 -22.01 13.23
CA CYS A 457 14.20 -23.17 14.09
C CYS A 457 15.59 -23.08 14.74
N TYR A 458 15.67 -23.20 16.05
CA TYR A 458 16.92 -23.18 16.78
C TYR A 458 17.08 -24.40 17.70
N ASP A 459 18.28 -24.97 17.69
CA ASP A 459 18.75 -25.95 18.66
C ASP A 459 19.49 -25.24 19.80
N TYR A 460 18.88 -25.21 20.98
CA TYR A 460 19.53 -24.74 22.19
C TYR A 460 20.38 -25.86 22.80
N ASP A 461 21.69 -25.64 22.79
CA ASP A 461 22.68 -26.50 23.44
C ASP A 461 22.93 -26.01 24.88
N PRO A 462 22.64 -26.83 25.91
CA PRO A 462 22.83 -26.45 27.31
C PRO A 462 24.30 -26.37 27.74
N GLU A 463 25.22 -27.03 27.03
CA GLU A 463 26.65 -27.02 27.34
C GLU A 463 27.31 -25.76 26.81
N THR A 464 27.03 -25.39 25.55
CA THR A 464 27.56 -24.14 24.96
C THR A 464 26.72 -22.91 25.26
N ARG A 465 25.48 -23.10 25.75
CA ARG A 465 24.47 -22.05 25.97
C ARG A 465 24.22 -21.19 24.73
N LYS A 466 24.08 -21.84 23.59
CA LYS A 466 23.84 -21.17 22.30
C LYS A 466 22.60 -21.74 21.63
N LEU A 467 21.83 -20.86 21.01
CA LEU A 467 20.83 -21.21 20.01
C LEU A 467 21.54 -21.31 18.66
N ARG A 468 21.64 -22.53 18.13
CA ARG A 468 22.19 -22.81 16.81
C ARG A 468 21.05 -22.88 15.78
N PRO A 469 21.07 -22.10 14.68
CA PRO A 469 20.07 -22.21 13.63
C PRO A 469 19.99 -23.62 13.06
N LEU A 470 18.78 -24.04 12.67
CA LEU A 470 18.49 -25.32 12.01
C LEU A 470 17.81 -25.08 10.64
N PRO A 471 18.57 -24.71 9.59
CA PRO A 471 18.01 -24.46 8.25
C PRO A 471 17.24 -25.65 7.68
N ASP A 472 17.79 -26.87 7.81
CA ASP A 472 17.14 -28.10 7.33
C ASP A 472 15.76 -28.33 7.99
N MET A 473 15.59 -27.87 9.24
CA MET A 473 14.31 -27.99 9.95
C MET A 473 13.31 -26.93 9.51
N LYS A 474 13.78 -25.69 9.29
CA LYS A 474 12.98 -24.63 8.65
C LYS A 474 12.49 -25.12 7.30
N GLU A 475 13.40 -25.58 6.43
CA GLU A 475 13.07 -26.12 5.11
C GLU A 475 12.11 -27.31 5.20
N PHE A 476 12.30 -28.23 6.16
CA PHE A 476 11.39 -29.37 6.34
C PHE A 476 9.95 -28.96 6.71
N ILE A 477 9.79 -27.95 7.56
CA ILE A 477 8.48 -27.41 7.96
C ILE A 477 7.88 -26.59 6.81
N GLU A 478 8.70 -25.78 6.13
CA GLU A 478 8.30 -24.86 5.06
C GLU A 478 8.06 -25.54 3.71
N MET A 479 8.72 -26.65 3.37
CA MET A 479 8.47 -27.43 2.14
C MET A 479 7.03 -27.94 2.04
N LYS A 480 6.27 -27.89 3.15
CA LYS A 480 4.86 -28.27 3.21
C LYS A 480 3.91 -27.09 3.35
N HIS A 481 4.45 -25.88 3.45
CA HIS A 481 3.77 -24.64 3.81
C HIS A 481 3.05 -24.02 2.62
N TYR A 482 1.74 -24.26 2.56
CA TYR A 482 0.80 -23.50 1.74
C TYR A 482 -0.37 -23.01 2.61
N GLY A 483 -0.06 -22.38 3.74
CA GLY A 483 -1.03 -21.85 4.73
C GLY A 483 -0.40 -21.62 6.12
N TYR A 484 -1.17 -21.62 7.21
CA TYR A 484 -0.74 -21.15 8.54
C TYR A 484 -0.02 -22.20 9.40
N ILE A 485 1.12 -21.83 10.02
CA ILE A 485 1.82 -22.65 11.02
C ILE A 485 1.24 -22.38 12.41
N MET A 486 0.52 -23.34 12.96
CA MET A 486 0.03 -23.28 14.33
C MET A 486 0.98 -24.01 15.28
N LEU A 487 1.69 -23.23 16.10
CA LEU A 487 2.48 -23.77 17.20
C LEU A 487 1.57 -24.20 18.37
N PRO A 488 1.87 -25.31 19.05
CA PRO A 488 0.99 -25.84 20.09
C PRO A 488 1.04 -24.98 21.36
N LYS A 489 -0.13 -24.49 21.79
CA LYS A 489 -0.31 -23.96 23.17
C LYS A 489 -0.50 -25.08 24.20
N LYS A 490 -0.91 -26.27 23.75
CA LYS A 490 -1.07 -27.48 24.55
C LYS A 490 -0.69 -28.71 23.70
N GLY A 491 0.05 -29.64 24.29
CA GLY A 491 0.60 -30.77 23.54
C GLY A 491 1.94 -30.43 22.90
N LYS A 492 2.35 -31.20 21.87
CA LYS A 492 3.68 -31.06 21.25
C LYS A 492 3.68 -31.08 19.72
N ASP A 493 2.53 -31.25 19.10
CA ASP A 493 2.45 -31.38 17.65
C ASP A 493 2.25 -30.02 17.01
N ILE A 494 2.88 -29.79 15.86
CA ILE A 494 2.65 -28.59 15.06
C ILE A 494 1.57 -28.94 14.04
N THR A 495 0.57 -28.07 13.92
CA THR A 495 -0.46 -28.18 12.90
C THR A 495 -0.18 -27.15 11.82
N LEU A 496 -0.20 -27.60 10.58
CA LEU A 496 -0.11 -26.75 9.41
C LEU A 496 -1.44 -26.84 8.66
N THR A 497 -2.17 -25.74 8.62
CA THR A 497 -3.42 -25.66 7.87
C THR A 497 -3.10 -25.23 6.45
N VAL A 498 -3.52 -26.03 5.47
CA VAL A 498 -3.20 -25.83 4.05
C VAL A 498 -4.46 -25.36 3.34
N LEU A 499 -4.45 -24.14 2.79
CA LEU A 499 -5.63 -23.54 2.16
C LEU A 499 -6.04 -24.24 0.84
N ALA A 500 -5.10 -24.94 0.20
CA ALA A 500 -5.29 -25.61 -1.10
C ALA A 500 -5.32 -27.16 -1.05
N ALA A 501 -5.37 -27.79 0.13
CA ALA A 501 -5.31 -29.26 0.25
C ALA A 501 -6.43 -29.83 1.13
N ASP A 502 -6.81 -31.09 0.86
CA ASP A 502 -7.79 -31.88 1.62
C ASP A 502 -7.29 -32.25 3.05
N GLY A 503 -7.05 -31.25 3.90
CA GLY A 503 -6.82 -31.40 5.35
C GLY A 503 -5.47 -30.92 5.89
N ASP A 504 -5.42 -30.73 7.22
CA ASP A 504 -4.22 -30.28 7.93
C ASP A 504 -3.05 -31.25 7.84
N VAL A 505 -1.82 -30.72 7.78
CA VAL A 505 -0.60 -31.50 7.95
C VAL A 505 -0.17 -31.44 9.41
N ILE A 506 -0.02 -32.61 10.05
CA ILE A 506 0.38 -32.68 11.45
C ILE A 506 1.82 -33.18 11.56
N PHE A 507 2.68 -32.34 12.13
CA PHE A 507 4.04 -32.67 12.50
C PHE A 507 4.05 -33.26 13.92
N LYS A 508 4.16 -34.58 14.00
CA LYS A 508 4.13 -35.34 15.24
C LYS A 508 5.49 -35.32 15.93
N TRP A 509 5.55 -34.82 17.16
CA TRP A 509 6.78 -34.79 17.93
C TRP A 509 7.28 -36.19 18.28
N ASN A 510 8.55 -36.49 17.97
CA ASN A 510 9.15 -37.81 18.19
C ASN A 510 10.20 -37.85 19.33
N GLY A 511 10.41 -36.74 20.04
CA GLY A 511 11.41 -36.62 21.11
C GLY A 511 12.73 -35.96 20.69
N TYR A 512 12.98 -35.82 19.39
CA TYR A 512 14.14 -35.11 18.83
C TYR A 512 13.73 -34.11 17.74
N SER A 513 12.78 -34.48 16.89
CA SER A 513 12.26 -33.70 15.76
C SER A 513 10.78 -34.06 15.52
N PHE A 514 10.28 -33.87 14.31
CA PHE A 514 8.93 -34.20 13.91
C PHE A 514 8.87 -35.24 12.81
N ASN A 515 7.83 -36.07 12.85
CA ASN A 515 7.43 -36.96 11.75
C ASN A 515 6.17 -36.37 11.10
N VAL A 516 6.05 -36.44 9.77
CA VAL A 516 4.84 -35.97 9.07
C VAL A 516 3.77 -37.06 9.08
N LYS A 517 2.54 -36.68 9.45
CA LYS A 517 1.34 -37.49 9.19
C LYS A 517 0.32 -36.61 8.46
N LYS A 518 -0.19 -37.06 7.32
CA LYS A 518 -1.37 -36.42 6.72
C LYS A 518 -2.52 -36.48 7.72
N GLY A 519 -3.16 -35.34 8.00
CA GLY A 519 -4.42 -35.27 8.73
C GLY A 519 -5.47 -36.14 8.04
N LYS A 520 -6.46 -36.57 8.81
CA LYS A 520 -7.61 -37.29 8.27
C LYS A 520 -8.63 -36.32 7.71
#